data_AF-A0A822A8D8-F1
#
_entry.id   AF-A0A822A8D8-F1
#
_cell.length_a   1.000
_cell.length_b   1.000
_cell.length_c   1.000
_cell.angle_alpha   90.00
_cell.angle_beta   90.00
_cell.angle_gamma   90.00
#
_symmetry.space_group_name_H-M   'P 1'
#
loop_
_entity.id
_entity.type
_entity.pdbx_description
1 polymer ?
#
loop_
_entity_poly.entity_id
_entity_poly.type
_entity_poly.pdbx_seq_one_letter_code
_entity_poly.pdbx_strand_id
1 'polypeptide(L)'
;ESCKNYAQEINQKINEFKKLSNGSSQQAKISSIIRTMITEFNNDVDKLSNNLTAQSRNRVITPREANRRRTLVDTIKQSKEEIETTMRKNPRFAPAVEAEYTQGLTSDEFAELHSNLRKNNDEAIDALHVIVKRQKEIGVAMT
;
A
#
# COMPACT_ATOMS: atom_id res chain seq x y z
N GLU A 1 5.58 -6.84 -24.91
CA GLU A 1 5.44 -5.44 -24.48
C GLU A 1 4.57 -5.29 -23.23
N SER A 2 3.54 -6.14 -23.05
CA SER A 2 2.59 -6.08 -21.95
C SER A 2 3.21 -5.97 -20.54
N CYS A 3 4.20 -6.79 -20.19
CA CYS A 3 4.81 -6.75 -18.84
C CYS A 3 5.59 -5.45 -18.56
N LYS A 4 6.23 -4.84 -19.57
CA LYS A 4 6.91 -3.55 -19.39
C LYS A 4 5.91 -2.42 -19.14
N ASN A 5 4.80 -2.43 -19.87
CA ASN A 5 3.72 -1.47 -19.67
C ASN A 5 3.07 -1.66 -18.29
N TYR A 6 2.91 -2.91 -17.84
CA TYR A 6 2.39 -3.23 -16.51
C TYR A 6 3.28 -2.70 -15.38
N ALA A 7 4.59 -2.90 -15.49
CA ALA A 7 5.56 -2.35 -14.54
C ALA A 7 5.53 -0.81 -14.50
N GLN A 8 5.37 -0.16 -15.66
CA GLN A 8 5.22 1.30 -15.73
C GLN A 8 3.92 1.77 -15.07
N GLU A 9 2.81 1.07 -15.29
CA GLU A 9 1.51 1.40 -14.68
C GLU A 9 1.56 1.27 -13.15
N ILE A 10 2.18 0.20 -12.64
CA ILE A 10 2.41 0.03 -11.19
C ILE A 10 3.21 1.22 -10.64
N ASN A 11 4.29 1.62 -11.33
CA ASN A 11 5.10 2.77 -10.92
C ASN A 11 4.32 4.10 -10.94
N GLN A 12 3.41 4.29 -11.90
CA GLN A 12 2.53 5.45 -11.94
C GLN A 12 1.59 5.47 -10.72
N LYS A 13 0.95 4.34 -10.39
CA LYS A 13 0.09 4.25 -9.20
C LYS A 13 0.87 4.41 -7.91
N ILE A 14 2.11 3.90 -7.83
CA ILE A 14 3.02 4.15 -6.69
C ILE A 14 3.30 5.64 -6.53
N ASN A 15 3.51 6.36 -7.62
CA ASN A 15 3.76 7.81 -7.59
C ASN A 15 2.49 8.60 -7.25
N GLU A 16 1.31 8.16 -7.69
CA GLU A 16 0.02 8.70 -7.26
C GLU A 16 -0.19 8.51 -5.76
N PHE A 17 0.06 7.29 -5.26
CA PHE A 17 -0.02 6.96 -3.84
C PHE A 17 0.89 7.86 -2.99
N LYS A 18 2.13 8.12 -3.42
CA LYS A 18 3.07 8.99 -2.71
C LYS A 18 2.56 10.41 -2.53
N LYS A 19 1.66 10.89 -3.41
CA LYS A 19 1.06 12.23 -3.36
C LYS A 19 -0.16 12.32 -2.43
N LEU A 20 -0.73 11.19 -2.01
CA LEU A 20 -1.92 11.17 -1.17
C LEU A 20 -1.61 11.46 0.31
N SER A 21 -2.58 12.07 0.99
CA SER A 21 -2.53 12.32 2.44
C SER A 21 -2.63 11.01 3.23
N ASN A 22 -1.92 10.96 4.37
CA ASN A 22 -1.92 9.85 5.31
C ASN A 22 -3.32 9.53 5.84
N GLY A 23 -3.66 8.24 5.90
CA GLY A 23 -4.90 7.74 6.49
C GLY A 23 -6.15 8.02 5.66
N SER A 24 -6.02 8.57 4.45
CA SER A 24 -7.18 8.86 3.60
C SER A 24 -7.77 7.57 3.03
N SER A 25 -9.10 7.51 2.89
CA SER A 25 -9.80 6.38 2.23
C SER A 25 -9.27 6.12 0.81
N GLN A 26 -8.89 7.18 0.10
CA GLN A 26 -8.29 7.09 -1.24
C GLN A 26 -6.90 6.42 -1.20
N GLN A 27 -6.09 6.71 -0.18
CA GLN A 27 -4.79 6.05 0.01
C GLN A 27 -4.97 4.54 0.22
N ALA A 28 -5.91 4.12 1.07
CA ALA A 28 -6.18 2.70 1.31
C ALA A 28 -6.61 1.97 0.03
N LYS A 29 -7.49 2.59 -0.77
CA LYS A 29 -7.94 2.05 -2.07
C LYS A 29 -6.79 1.88 -3.06
N ILE A 30 -5.97 2.92 -3.25
CA ILE A 30 -4.82 2.85 -4.16
C ILE A 30 -3.78 1.84 -3.67
N SER A 31 -3.53 1.77 -2.36
CA SER A 31 -2.64 0.76 -1.77
C SER A 31 -3.09 -0.66 -2.12
N SER A 32 -4.39 -0.94 -1.98
CA SER A 32 -4.98 -2.23 -2.33
C SER A 32 -4.83 -2.54 -3.82
N ILE A 33 -5.13 -1.57 -4.70
CA ILE A 33 -4.98 -1.74 -6.15
C ILE A 33 -3.52 -2.06 -6.52
N ILE A 34 -2.56 -1.33 -5.94
CA ILE A 34 -1.14 -1.55 -6.23
C ILE A 34 -0.71 -2.96 -5.80
N ARG A 35 -1.16 -3.44 -4.63
CA ARG A 35 -0.86 -4.82 -4.19
C ARG A 35 -1.40 -5.86 -5.15
N THR A 36 -2.66 -5.73 -5.59
CA THR A 36 -3.27 -6.64 -6.56
C THR A 36 -2.50 -6.65 -7.88
N MET A 37 -2.17 -5.48 -8.41
CA MET A 37 -1.40 -5.36 -9.65
C MET A 37 -0.01 -5.98 -9.55
N ILE A 38 0.66 -5.85 -8.40
CA ILE A 38 1.97 -6.49 -8.16
C ILE A 38 1.81 -8.01 -8.13
N THR A 39 0.79 -8.54 -7.46
CA THR A 39 0.53 -9.98 -7.44
C THR A 39 0.29 -10.54 -8.85
N GLU A 40 -0.51 -9.85 -9.66
CA GLU A 40 -0.76 -10.23 -11.06
C GLU A 40 0.52 -10.14 -11.90
N PHE A 41 1.27 -9.04 -11.77
CA PHE A 41 2.55 -8.85 -12.44
C PHE A 41 3.53 -9.99 -12.12
N ASN A 42 3.65 -10.36 -10.85
CA ASN A 42 4.52 -11.44 -10.40
C ASN A 42 4.13 -12.78 -11.04
N ASN A 43 2.83 -13.11 -11.03
CA ASN A 43 2.32 -14.32 -11.65
C ASN A 43 2.63 -14.36 -13.14
N ASP A 44 2.51 -13.23 -13.85
CA ASP A 44 2.77 -13.17 -15.29
C ASP A 44 4.25 -13.25 -15.63
N VAL A 45 5.13 -12.67 -14.81
CA VAL A 45 6.59 -12.83 -14.92
C VAL A 45 6.99 -14.29 -14.74
N ASP A 46 6.40 -14.98 -13.76
CA ASP A 46 6.68 -16.39 -13.49
C ASP A 46 6.16 -17.29 -14.62
N LYS A 47 4.93 -17.06 -15.12
CA LYS A 47 4.39 -17.74 -16.30
C LYS A 47 5.29 -17.53 -17.52
N LEU A 48 5.75 -16.31 -17.77
CA LEU A 48 6.60 -15.98 -18.90
C LEU A 48 7.97 -16.68 -18.79
N SER A 49 8.57 -16.68 -17.60
CA SER A 49 9.82 -17.37 -17.30
C SER A 49 9.71 -18.89 -17.51
N ASN A 50 8.61 -19.49 -17.05
CA ASN A 50 8.35 -20.92 -17.19
C ASN A 50 8.09 -21.30 -18.64
N ASN A 51 7.30 -20.51 -19.37
CA ASN A 51 7.01 -20.72 -20.78
C ASN A 51 8.29 -20.62 -21.62
N LEU A 52 9.14 -19.62 -21.35
CA LEU A 52 10.43 -19.48 -22.03
C LEU A 52 11.33 -20.69 -21.81
N THR A 53 11.39 -21.18 -20.57
CA THR A 53 12.19 -22.35 -20.21
C THR A 53 11.68 -23.60 -20.94
N ALA A 54 10.36 -23.79 -21.01
CA ALA A 54 9.74 -24.89 -21.75
C ALA A 54 9.98 -24.78 -23.27
N GLN A 55 9.78 -23.60 -23.87
CA GLN A 55 10.02 -23.35 -25.29
C GLN A 55 11.49 -23.55 -25.68
N SER A 56 12.42 -23.13 -24.81
CA SER A 56 13.85 -23.33 -25.02
C SER A 56 14.22 -24.82 -24.95
N ARG A 57 13.69 -25.55 -23.97
CA ARG A 57 13.92 -27.00 -23.81
C ARG A 57 13.37 -27.80 -25.00
N ASN A 58 12.20 -27.43 -25.50
CA ASN A 58 11.53 -28.08 -26.62
C ASN A 58 12.06 -27.61 -27.99
N ARG A 59 13.11 -26.78 -28.03
CA ARG A 59 13.71 -26.20 -29.25
C ARG A 59 12.71 -25.48 -30.16
N VAL A 60 11.60 -25.01 -29.60
CA VAL A 60 10.57 -24.23 -30.33
C VAL A 60 11.14 -22.90 -30.78
N ILE A 61 12.14 -22.38 -30.05
CA ILE A 61 12.83 -21.13 -30.36
C ILE A 61 14.33 -21.36 -30.52
N THR A 62 14.97 -20.56 -31.37
CA THR A 62 16.42 -20.63 -31.59
C THR A 62 17.20 -20.24 -30.34
N PRO A 63 18.44 -20.74 -30.14
CA PRO A 63 19.26 -20.37 -28.98
C PRO A 63 19.50 -18.86 -28.85
N ARG A 64 19.69 -18.16 -29.98
CA ARG A 64 19.86 -16.71 -30.02
C ARG A 64 18.60 -15.97 -29.54
N GLU A 65 17.42 -16.42 -29.98
CA GLU A 65 16.16 -15.81 -29.54
C GLU A 65 15.83 -16.16 -28.09
N ALA A 66 16.15 -17.38 -27.63
CA ALA A 66 16.05 -17.76 -26.22
C ALA A 66 16.92 -16.84 -25.34
N ASN A 67 18.15 -16.54 -25.77
CA ASN A 67 19.03 -15.63 -25.06
C ASN A 67 18.48 -14.19 -25.02
N ARG A 68 17.99 -13.67 -26.17
CA ARG A 68 17.37 -12.33 -26.25
C ARG A 68 16.18 -12.19 -25.29
N ARG A 69 15.31 -13.20 -25.27
CA ARG A 69 14.13 -13.22 -24.39
C ARG A 69 14.50 -13.41 -22.93
N ARG A 70 15.56 -14.17 -22.61
CA ARG A 70 16.08 -14.32 -21.24
C ARG A 70 16.55 -12.98 -20.69
N THR A 71 17.36 -12.24 -21.43
CA THR A 71 17.81 -10.88 -21.04
C THR A 71 16.62 -9.93 -20.78
N LEU A 72 15.57 -10.02 -21.60
CA LEU A 72 14.35 -9.23 -21.41
C LEU A 72 13.61 -9.62 -20.13
N VAL A 73 13.47 -10.92 -19.85
CA VAL A 73 12.87 -11.43 -18.61
C VAL A 73 13.69 -11.01 -17.39
N ASP A 74 15.02 -11.04 -17.48
CA ASP A 74 15.90 -10.62 -16.38
C ASP A 74 15.74 -9.12 -16.06
N THR A 75 15.61 -8.27 -17.09
CA THR A 75 15.29 -6.84 -16.90
C THR A 75 13.95 -6.65 -16.20
N ILE A 76 12.94 -7.44 -16.56
CA ILE A 76 11.61 -7.37 -15.94
C ILE A 76 11.66 -7.86 -14.48
N LYS A 77 12.45 -8.91 -14.19
CA LYS A 77 12.67 -9.40 -12.82
C LYS A 77 13.39 -8.38 -11.94
N GLN A 78 14.36 -7.66 -12.49
CA GLN A 78 15.01 -6.56 -11.78
C GLN A 78 13.99 -5.47 -11.42
N SER A 79 13.15 -5.06 -12.36
CA SER A 79 12.09 -4.07 -12.11
C SER A 79 11.09 -4.56 -11.05
N LYS A 80 10.75 -5.86 -11.02
CA LYS A 80 9.96 -6.48 -9.94
C LYS A 80 10.61 -6.29 -8.58
N GLU A 81 11.88 -6.63 -8.45
CA GLU A 81 12.60 -6.56 -7.16
C GLU A 81 12.69 -5.12 -6.63
N GLU A 82 12.88 -4.14 -7.52
CA GLU A 82 12.85 -2.71 -7.18
C GLU A 82 11.47 -2.26 -6.65
N ILE A 83 10.39 -2.70 -7.28
CA ILE A 83 9.01 -2.42 -6.86
C ILE A 83 8.74 -3.06 -5.49
N GLU A 84 9.08 -4.32 -5.29
CA GLU A 84 8.89 -5.04 -4.02
C GLU A 84 9.70 -4.42 -2.89
N THR A 85 10.94 -4.03 -3.16
CA THR A 85 11.80 -3.35 -2.20
C THR A 85 11.21 -2.00 -1.79
N THR A 86 10.67 -1.23 -2.75
CA THR A 86 10.03 0.06 -2.49
C THR A 86 8.79 -0.09 -1.62
N MET A 87 7.99 -1.13 -1.85
CA MET A 87 6.81 -1.46 -1.05
C MET A 87 7.18 -1.86 0.37
N ARG A 88 8.14 -2.79 0.51
CA ARG A 88 8.55 -3.33 1.82
C ARG A 88 9.17 -2.25 2.71
N LYS A 89 9.96 -1.34 2.14
CA LYS A 89 10.60 -0.25 2.89
C LYS A 89 9.63 0.85 3.31
N ASN A 90 8.46 0.96 2.70
CA ASN A 90 7.52 2.03 2.99
C ASN A 90 6.32 1.49 3.79
N PRO A 91 6.26 1.77 5.11
CA PRO A 91 5.23 1.24 6.01
C PRO A 91 3.81 1.65 5.63
N ARG A 92 3.65 2.70 4.80
CA ARG A 92 2.34 3.11 4.26
C ARG A 92 1.73 2.06 3.32
N PHE A 93 2.55 1.18 2.73
CA PHE A 93 2.07 0.08 1.90
C PHE A 93 1.84 -1.21 2.70
N ALA A 94 2.11 -1.23 4.01
CA ALA A 94 1.77 -2.38 4.84
C ALA A 94 0.26 -2.62 4.84
N PRO A 95 -0.20 -3.88 4.81
CA PRO A 95 -1.62 -4.20 4.97
C PRO A 95 -2.16 -3.49 6.21
N ALA A 96 -3.37 -2.94 6.09
CA ALA A 96 -4.06 -2.38 7.23
C ALA A 96 -4.26 -3.53 8.21
N VAL A 97 -3.56 -3.48 9.33
CA VAL A 97 -3.78 -4.42 10.42
C VAL A 97 -5.04 -3.94 11.10
N GLU A 98 -6.11 -4.75 11.07
CA GLU A 98 -7.31 -4.45 11.85
C GLU A 98 -6.89 -4.33 13.31
N ALA A 99 -7.24 -3.20 13.94
CA ALA A 99 -6.99 -3.03 15.35
C ALA A 99 -7.79 -4.09 16.11
N GLU A 100 -7.21 -4.67 17.15
CA GLU A 100 -7.82 -5.78 17.92
C GLU A 100 -9.26 -5.47 18.36
N TYR A 101 -9.54 -4.22 18.73
CA TYR A 101 -10.86 -3.74 19.14
C TYR A 101 -11.87 -3.51 18.00
N THR A 102 -11.45 -3.73 16.74
CA THR A 102 -12.28 -3.59 15.53
C THR A 102 -12.49 -4.90 14.80
N GLN A 103 -11.82 -5.97 15.24
CA GLN A 103 -11.93 -7.29 14.64
C GLN A 103 -13.35 -7.85 14.80
N GLY A 104 -13.91 -8.33 13.70
CA GLY A 104 -15.24 -8.96 13.69
C GLY A 104 -16.42 -7.98 13.74
N LEU A 105 -16.17 -6.66 13.78
CA LEU A 105 -17.23 -5.67 13.64
C LEU A 105 -17.73 -5.63 12.19
N THR A 106 -19.04 -5.54 12.04
CA THR A 106 -19.66 -5.14 10.77
C THR A 106 -19.36 -3.68 10.47
N SER A 107 -19.58 -3.26 9.21
CA SER A 107 -19.35 -1.87 8.80
C SER A 107 -20.18 -0.86 9.60
N ASP A 108 -21.40 -1.24 10.01
CA ASP A 108 -22.30 -0.37 10.76
C ASP A 108 -21.84 -0.24 12.22
N GLU A 109 -21.46 -1.35 12.85
CA GLU A 109 -20.91 -1.36 14.22
C GLU A 109 -19.58 -0.59 14.31
N PHE A 110 -18.73 -0.71 13.28
CA PHE A 110 -17.50 0.08 13.18
C PHE A 110 -17.81 1.59 13.09
N ALA A 111 -18.80 1.98 12.29
CA ALA A 111 -19.18 3.38 12.15
C ALA A 111 -19.76 3.95 13.46
N GLU A 112 -20.55 3.17 14.18
CA GLU A 112 -21.08 3.53 15.49
C GLU A 112 -19.96 3.68 16.53
N LEU A 113 -19.04 2.71 16.60
CA LEU A 113 -17.87 2.76 17.46
C LEU A 113 -17.06 4.04 17.19
N HIS A 114 -16.81 4.35 15.92
CA HIS A 114 -16.06 5.54 15.53
C HIS A 114 -16.79 6.84 15.93
N SER A 115 -18.11 6.90 15.75
CA SER A 115 -18.94 8.03 16.16
C SER A 115 -18.88 8.26 17.67
N ASN A 116 -18.99 7.19 18.47
CA ASN A 116 -18.93 7.28 19.93
C ASN A 116 -17.55 7.72 20.42
N LEU A 117 -16.49 7.18 19.82
CA LEU A 117 -15.11 7.55 20.17
C LEU A 117 -14.85 9.04 19.88
N ARG A 118 -15.39 9.55 18.75
CA ARG A 118 -15.29 10.98 18.43
C ARG A 118 -15.99 11.86 19.47
N LYS A 119 -17.22 11.53 19.85
CA LYS A 119 -17.97 12.26 20.87
C LYS A 119 -17.22 12.30 22.21
N ASN A 120 -16.73 11.15 22.67
CA ASN A 120 -15.99 11.06 23.92
C ASN A 120 -14.70 11.91 23.89
N ASN A 121 -14.01 11.96 22.75
CA ASN A 121 -12.84 12.81 22.59
C ASN A 121 -13.20 14.29 22.61
N ASP A 122 -14.29 14.69 21.93
CA ASP A 122 -14.76 16.08 21.92
C ASP A 122 -15.10 16.54 23.36
N GLU A 123 -15.81 15.71 24.13
CA GLU A 123 -16.11 15.97 25.55
C GLU A 123 -14.84 16.08 26.41
N ALA A 124 -13.87 15.18 26.21
CA ALA A 124 -12.61 15.21 26.94
C ALA A 124 -11.79 16.49 26.62
N ILE A 125 -11.78 16.92 25.36
CA ILE A 125 -11.10 18.14 24.92
C ILE A 125 -11.76 19.37 25.56
N ASP A 126 -13.09 19.42 25.64
CA ASP A 126 -13.81 20.50 26.30
C ASP A 126 -13.51 20.57 27.80
N ALA A 127 -13.47 19.41 28.48
CA ALA A 127 -13.10 19.34 29.89
C ALA A 127 -11.67 19.86 30.12
N LEU A 128 -10.72 19.48 29.26
CA LEU A 128 -9.35 19.98 29.31
C LEU A 128 -9.29 21.50 29.09
N HIS A 129 -10.07 22.04 28.15
CA HIS A 129 -10.15 23.48 27.93
C HIS A 129 -10.60 24.23 29.19
N VAL A 130 -11.58 23.71 29.93
CA VAL A 130 -12.05 24.31 31.19
C VAL A 130 -10.94 24.30 32.24
N ILE A 131 -10.21 23.20 32.38
CA ILE A 131 -9.10 23.08 33.34
C ILE A 131 -7.98 24.06 33.00
N VAL A 132 -7.56 24.12 31.74
CA VAL A 132 -6.51 25.05 31.27
C VAL A 132 -6.92 26.49 31.52
N LYS A 133 -8.17 26.84 31.24
CA LYS A 133 -8.69 28.19 31.52
C LYS A 133 -8.60 28.54 33.00
N ARG A 134 -9.03 27.63 33.89
CA ARG A 134 -8.93 27.83 35.35
C ARG A 134 -7.49 27.97 35.82
N GLN A 135 -6.58 27.12 35.34
CA GLN A 135 -5.15 27.21 35.68
C GLN A 135 -4.54 28.54 35.25
N LYS A 136 -4.92 29.05 34.08
CA LYS A 136 -4.48 30.37 33.59
C LYS A 136 -4.98 31.50 34.49
N GLU A 137 -6.24 31.46 34.91
CA GLU A 137 -6.82 32.46 35.82
C GLU A 137 -6.14 32.45 37.20
N ILE A 138 -5.86 31.26 37.75
CA ILE A 138 -5.12 31.13 39.02
C ILE A 138 -3.68 31.67 38.89
N GLY A 139 -2.98 31.34 37.80
CA GLY A 139 -1.61 31.81 37.56
C GLY A 139 -1.51 33.33 37.45
N VAL A 140 -2.53 33.99 36.88
CA VAL A 140 -2.62 35.47 36.81
C VAL A 140 -3.00 36.09 38.16
N ALA A 141 -3.79 35.40 38.98
CA ALA A 141 -4.17 35.87 40.32
C ALA A 141 -3.04 35.73 41.37
N MET A 142 -2.00 34.94 41.07
CA MET A 142 -0.84 34.70 41.94
C MET A 142 0.40 35.55 41.59
N THR A 143 0.34 36.32 40.49
CA THR A 143 1.36 37.32 40.08
C THR A 143 0.92 38.73 40.41
#